data_AF-A0AAU1WSZ2-F1
#
_entry.id   AF-A0AAU1WSZ2-F1
#
_cell.length_a   1.000
_cell.length_b   1.000
_cell.length_c   1.000
_cell.angle_alpha   90.00
_cell.angle_beta   90.00
_cell.angle_gamma   90.00
#
_symmetry.space_group_name_H-M   'P 1'
#
loop_
_entity.id
_entity.type
_entity.pdbx_description
1 polymer ?
#
loop_
_entity_poly.entity_id
_entity_poly.type
_entity_poly.pdbx_seq_one_letter_code
_entity_poly.pdbx_strand_id
1 'polypeptide(L)'
;MTTVSEHDVQVLRDALGPLRDREQIAERLLESSAKHSFDPETEIDWSSAIEDGKWFWPPELVSLYDTPLWRKMSEEQRMDLARHEAASLASLGIWFEIILMQLLVRHIYDKPVTSNHVRYALTEIADECRHSMMFGKMIEWGQAPTYPVPRGYHNAARILKTVSTTPGSFAGTLLGEEILDWMQRLTFPDERVQTLVRGVTRIHVVEEARHVRYAREELRRQMVTAPRWERELTRLTSGEAARVFSVCFINPQVYENVGLDRREALEQVKASGHRREVMQSGAKRLTDFFDDIGVLNGVSRRLWRKSGLLA
;
A
#
# COMPACT_ATOMS: atom_id res chain seq x y z
N MET A 1 25.58 -32.54 26.18
CA MET A 1 26.03 -31.14 26.06
C MET A 1 26.84 -31.08 24.79
N THR A 2 26.14 -30.97 23.67
CA THR A 2 26.72 -31.16 22.33
C THR A 2 26.88 -29.77 21.74
N THR A 3 28.15 -29.42 21.56
CA THR A 3 28.63 -28.15 21.04
C THR A 3 27.92 -27.78 19.74
N VAL A 4 27.13 -26.71 19.78
CA VAL A 4 26.65 -26.01 18.60
C VAL A 4 27.89 -25.42 17.94
N SER A 5 28.33 -26.00 16.82
CA SER A 5 29.46 -25.46 16.07
C SER A 5 29.03 -24.15 15.41
N GLU A 6 29.70 -23.06 15.76
CA GLU A 6 29.67 -21.74 15.13
C GLU A 6 30.27 -21.76 13.71
N HIS A 7 29.77 -22.63 12.84
CA HIS A 7 30.17 -22.66 11.44
C HIS A 7 29.06 -22.10 10.55
N ASP A 8 29.36 -20.93 9.97
CA ASP A 8 28.72 -20.28 8.83
C ASP A 8 27.42 -19.49 9.06
N VAL A 9 27.38 -18.63 10.07
CA VAL A 9 26.66 -17.36 9.89
C VAL A 9 27.49 -16.50 8.94
N GLN A 10 27.44 -16.80 7.63
CA GLN A 10 27.67 -15.73 6.66
C GLN A 10 26.61 -14.68 6.96
N VAL A 11 27.03 -13.62 7.66
CA VAL A 11 26.18 -12.46 7.90
C VAL A 11 25.87 -11.91 6.52
N LEU A 12 24.72 -12.31 5.98
CA LEU A 12 24.20 -11.81 4.72
C LEU A 12 24.23 -10.28 4.81
N ARG A 13 24.69 -9.63 3.75
CA ARG A 13 24.91 -8.19 3.73
C ARG A 13 24.43 -7.62 2.41
N ASP A 14 23.82 -6.45 2.47
CA ASP A 14 23.51 -5.61 1.32
C ASP A 14 24.08 -4.19 1.51
N ALA A 15 23.68 -3.23 0.67
CA ALA A 15 24.16 -1.85 0.76
C ALA A 15 23.76 -1.16 2.08
N LEU A 16 22.69 -1.62 2.75
CA LEU A 16 22.20 -1.07 4.02
C LEU A 16 22.86 -1.72 5.25
N GLY A 17 23.82 -2.63 5.04
CA GLY A 17 24.60 -3.26 6.11
C GLY A 17 24.21 -4.72 6.37
N PRO A 18 24.62 -5.28 7.52
CA PRO A 18 24.35 -6.68 7.84
C PRO A 18 22.85 -6.93 8.01
N LEU A 19 22.36 -8.06 7.51
CA LEU A 19 21.01 -8.52 7.74
C LEU A 19 20.88 -9.02 9.18
N ARG A 20 19.79 -8.61 9.84
CA ARG A 20 19.48 -9.03 11.19
C ARG A 20 18.93 -10.45 11.20
N ASP A 21 18.95 -11.09 12.37
CA ASP A 21 18.35 -12.41 12.54
C ASP A 21 16.83 -12.35 12.32
N ARG A 22 16.31 -13.32 11.56
CA ARG A 22 14.93 -13.34 11.10
C ARG A 22 13.95 -13.58 12.26
N GLU A 23 14.28 -14.51 13.14
CA GLU A 23 13.42 -14.89 14.27
C GLU A 23 13.39 -13.79 15.33
N GLN A 24 14.54 -13.14 15.60
CA GLN A 24 14.60 -11.98 16.50
C GLN A 24 13.82 -10.77 15.98
N ILE A 25 13.82 -10.51 14.66
CA ILE A 25 12.98 -9.47 14.09
C ILE A 25 11.50 -9.80 14.31
N ALA A 26 11.10 -11.04 13.99
CA ALA A 26 9.72 -11.48 14.12
C ALA A 26 9.23 -11.43 15.57
N GLU A 27 10.04 -11.83 16.54
CA GLU A 27 9.75 -11.74 17.97
C GLU A 27 9.42 -10.30 18.40
N ARG A 28 10.27 -9.32 18.04
CA ARG A 28 10.03 -7.90 18.37
C ARG A 28 8.77 -7.36 17.69
N LEU A 29 8.50 -7.80 16.47
CA LEU A 29 7.29 -7.37 15.76
C LEU A 29 6.04 -7.97 16.41
N LEU A 30 6.07 -9.23 16.84
CA LEU A 30 4.98 -9.87 17.61
C LEU A 30 4.72 -9.14 18.94
N GLU A 31 5.76 -8.78 19.67
CA GLU A 31 5.63 -7.96 20.90
C GLU A 31 4.99 -6.59 20.62
N SER A 32 5.30 -6.00 19.46
CA SER A 32 4.72 -4.73 19.04
C SER A 32 3.26 -4.88 18.63
N SER A 33 2.90 -5.94 17.88
CA SER A 33 1.53 -6.22 17.47
C SER A 33 0.63 -6.48 18.68
N ALA A 34 1.12 -7.22 19.69
CA ALA A 34 0.35 -7.47 20.92
C ALA A 34 -0.04 -6.19 21.68
N LYS A 35 0.70 -5.08 21.49
CA LYS A 35 0.43 -3.80 22.14
C LYS A 35 -0.42 -2.84 21.30
N HIS A 36 -0.44 -3.04 19.99
CA HIS A 36 -0.98 -2.07 19.03
C HIS A 36 -1.77 -2.77 17.92
N SER A 37 -2.56 -3.78 18.29
CA SER A 37 -3.55 -4.43 17.43
C SER A 37 -4.92 -3.92 17.84
N PHE A 38 -5.67 -3.40 16.88
CA PHE A 38 -6.96 -2.74 17.12
C PHE A 38 -8.10 -3.59 16.56
N ASP A 39 -9.23 -3.60 17.26
CA ASP A 39 -10.48 -4.14 16.71
C ASP A 39 -11.31 -2.99 16.13
N PRO A 40 -11.35 -2.81 14.79
CA PRO A 40 -12.07 -1.70 14.19
C PRO A 40 -13.57 -1.72 14.48
N GLU A 41 -14.17 -2.84 14.90
CA GLU A 41 -15.57 -2.87 15.30
C GLU A 41 -15.85 -2.10 16.59
N THR A 42 -14.88 -2.08 17.51
CA THR A 42 -15.03 -1.46 18.84
C THR A 42 -14.29 -0.13 18.96
N GLU A 43 -13.25 0.09 18.14
CA GLU A 43 -12.40 1.29 18.16
C GLU A 43 -12.98 2.45 17.35
N ILE A 44 -13.96 2.20 16.47
CA ILE A 44 -14.61 3.20 15.62
C ILE A 44 -16.11 3.23 15.91
N ASP A 45 -16.65 4.43 16.16
CA ASP A 45 -18.09 4.65 16.23
C ASP A 45 -18.71 4.71 14.82
N TRP A 46 -19.04 3.54 14.29
CA TRP A 46 -19.72 3.38 13.00
C TRP A 46 -21.15 3.95 12.97
N SER A 47 -21.72 4.30 14.13
CA SER A 47 -23.05 4.91 14.23
C SER A 47 -23.03 6.43 14.14
N SER A 48 -21.84 7.03 14.17
CA SER A 48 -21.66 8.48 14.03
C SER A 48 -22.20 8.99 12.68
N ALA A 49 -22.82 10.17 12.70
CA ALA A 49 -23.27 10.83 11.47
C ALA A 49 -22.09 11.42 10.71
N ILE A 50 -22.23 11.55 9.38
CA ILE A 50 -21.31 12.34 8.55
C ILE A 50 -21.36 13.79 9.05
N GLU A 51 -20.18 14.37 9.27
CA GLU A 51 -20.05 15.74 9.77
C GLU A 51 -20.14 16.75 8.62
N ASP A 52 -21.07 17.69 8.71
CA ASP A 52 -21.24 18.74 7.69
C ASP A 52 -19.97 19.59 7.56
N GLY A 53 -19.60 19.96 6.32
CA GLY A 53 -18.44 20.80 6.04
C GLY A 53 -17.08 20.11 6.18
N LYS A 54 -17.03 18.82 6.50
CA LYS A 54 -15.77 18.05 6.59
C LYS A 54 -15.50 17.17 5.37
N TRP A 55 -14.24 17.11 4.99
CA TRP A 55 -13.74 16.35 3.85
C TRP A 55 -13.63 14.86 4.17
N PHE A 56 -13.80 13.99 3.17
CA PHE A 56 -13.48 12.56 3.29
C PHE A 56 -12.01 12.25 2.99
N TRP A 57 -11.31 13.18 2.36
CA TRP A 57 -9.91 13.07 2.00
C TRP A 57 -9.31 14.48 1.98
N PRO A 58 -8.06 14.70 2.45
CA PRO A 58 -7.45 16.02 2.39
C PRO A 58 -7.54 16.59 0.98
N PRO A 59 -7.99 17.85 0.80
CA PRO A 59 -8.24 18.41 -0.52
C PRO A 59 -6.99 18.39 -1.39
N GLU A 60 -5.81 18.61 -0.81
CA GLU A 60 -4.52 18.57 -1.51
C GLU A 60 -4.17 17.17 -2.06
N LEU A 61 -4.82 16.11 -1.60
CA LEU A 61 -4.63 14.75 -2.12
C LEU A 61 -5.65 14.37 -3.20
N VAL A 62 -6.70 15.17 -3.39
CA VAL A 62 -7.73 14.92 -4.41
C VAL A 62 -7.14 15.10 -5.80
N SER A 63 -7.45 14.19 -6.73
CA SER A 63 -6.73 14.08 -8.01
C SER A 63 -6.73 15.34 -8.86
N LEU A 64 -7.83 16.10 -8.81
CA LEU A 64 -8.05 17.32 -9.57
C LEU A 64 -7.56 18.57 -8.85
N TYR A 65 -7.03 18.48 -7.63
CA TYR A 65 -6.62 19.65 -6.86
C TYR A 65 -5.77 20.64 -7.69
N ASP A 66 -6.14 21.92 -7.58
CA ASP A 66 -5.56 23.07 -8.28
C ASP A 66 -5.62 23.08 -9.83
N THR A 67 -6.30 22.10 -10.45
CA THR A 67 -6.54 22.11 -11.90
C THR A 67 -7.57 23.16 -12.32
N PRO A 68 -7.61 23.56 -13.61
CA PRO A 68 -8.68 24.42 -14.13
C PRO A 68 -10.10 23.89 -13.87
N LEU A 69 -10.31 22.57 -13.95
CA LEU A 69 -11.60 21.93 -13.64
C LEU A 69 -11.94 22.09 -12.16
N TRP A 70 -10.98 21.79 -11.28
CA TRP A 70 -11.15 21.99 -9.83
C TRP A 70 -11.57 23.40 -9.48
N ARG A 71 -10.91 24.42 -10.05
CA ARG A 71 -11.23 25.83 -9.78
C ARG A 71 -12.65 26.22 -10.22
N LYS A 72 -13.24 25.50 -11.17
CA LYS A 72 -14.64 25.70 -11.63
C LYS A 72 -15.67 24.92 -10.81
N MET A 73 -15.27 23.82 -10.15
CA MET A 73 -16.15 23.03 -9.29
C MET A 73 -16.63 23.87 -8.09
N SER A 74 -17.88 23.66 -7.66
CA SER A 74 -18.36 24.15 -6.37
C SER A 74 -17.63 23.44 -5.22
N GLU A 75 -17.64 24.02 -4.03
CA GLU A 75 -17.07 23.38 -2.84
C GLU A 75 -17.73 22.03 -2.55
N GLU A 76 -19.05 21.97 -2.63
CA GLU A 76 -19.83 20.73 -2.49
C GLU A 76 -19.36 19.65 -3.48
N GLN A 77 -19.19 19.98 -4.76
CA GLN A 77 -18.74 19.02 -5.76
C GLN A 77 -17.29 18.55 -5.52
N ARG A 78 -16.43 19.42 -4.95
CA ARG A 78 -15.06 19.04 -4.56
C ARG A 78 -15.05 18.09 -3.35
N MET A 79 -15.87 18.38 -2.35
CA MET A 79 -16.03 17.51 -1.18
C MET A 79 -16.63 16.16 -1.56
N ASP A 80 -17.59 16.16 -2.48
CA ASP A 80 -18.18 14.93 -3.00
C ASP A 80 -17.17 14.11 -3.81
N LEU A 81 -16.33 14.77 -4.63
CA LEU A 81 -15.22 14.10 -5.30
C LEU A 81 -14.25 13.47 -4.30
N ALA A 82 -13.92 14.17 -3.21
CA ALA A 82 -13.06 13.62 -2.15
C ALA A 82 -13.69 12.37 -1.49
N ARG A 83 -15.01 12.34 -1.29
CA ARG A 83 -15.77 11.19 -0.79
C ARG A 83 -15.70 10.00 -1.74
N HIS A 84 -15.89 10.24 -3.03
CA HIS A 84 -15.79 9.22 -4.07
C HIS A 84 -14.35 8.70 -4.25
N GLU A 85 -13.34 9.57 -4.19
CA GLU A 85 -11.93 9.15 -4.26
C GLU A 85 -11.48 8.38 -3.02
N ALA A 86 -11.91 8.78 -1.81
CA ALA A 86 -11.66 8.02 -0.59
C ALA A 86 -12.23 6.59 -0.69
N ALA A 87 -13.47 6.45 -1.19
CA ALA A 87 -14.07 5.14 -1.45
C ALA A 87 -13.34 4.34 -2.53
N SER A 88 -12.80 5.02 -3.56
CA SER A 88 -11.97 4.37 -4.58
C SER A 88 -10.66 3.85 -4.01
N LEU A 89 -10.00 4.61 -3.13
CA LEU A 89 -8.76 4.21 -2.47
C LEU A 89 -9.00 3.05 -1.50
N ALA A 90 -10.08 3.10 -0.72
CA ALA A 90 -10.49 2.00 0.16
C ALA A 90 -10.78 0.72 -0.65
N SER A 91 -11.48 0.84 -1.79
CA SER A 91 -11.76 -0.30 -2.68
C SER A 91 -10.47 -0.90 -3.26
N LEU A 92 -9.49 -0.06 -3.62
CA LEU A 92 -8.18 -0.49 -4.07
C LEU A 92 -7.39 -1.17 -2.94
N GLY A 93 -7.45 -0.64 -1.72
CA GLY A 93 -6.84 -1.20 -0.51
C GLY A 93 -7.32 -2.62 -0.24
N ILE A 94 -8.64 -2.84 -0.18
CA ILE A 94 -9.22 -4.18 0.01
C ILE A 94 -8.72 -5.16 -1.07
N TRP A 95 -8.72 -4.74 -2.34
CA TRP A 95 -8.22 -5.59 -3.43
C TRP A 95 -6.74 -5.93 -3.28
N PHE A 96 -5.94 -4.98 -2.80
CA PHE A 96 -4.52 -5.13 -2.57
C PHE A 96 -4.21 -6.05 -1.38
N GLU A 97 -4.87 -5.84 -0.24
CA GLU A 97 -4.73 -6.67 0.97
C GLU A 97 -5.09 -8.13 0.70
N ILE A 98 -6.13 -8.39 -0.10
CA ILE A 98 -6.48 -9.75 -0.54
C ILE A 98 -5.34 -10.40 -1.35
N ILE A 99 -4.61 -9.64 -2.15
CA ILE A 99 -3.44 -10.14 -2.89
C ILE A 99 -2.30 -10.42 -1.90
N LEU A 100 -2.02 -9.48 -1.01
CA LEU A 100 -0.99 -9.58 0.01
C LEU A 100 -1.18 -10.83 0.88
N MET A 101 -2.38 -11.04 1.42
CA MET A 101 -2.70 -12.23 2.22
C MET A 101 -2.40 -13.53 1.47
N GLN A 102 -2.77 -13.61 0.18
CA GLN A 102 -2.46 -14.79 -0.65
C GLN A 102 -0.95 -15.00 -0.84
N LEU A 103 -0.19 -13.91 -1.00
CA LEU A 103 1.26 -13.96 -1.13
C LEU A 103 1.94 -14.37 0.18
N LEU A 104 1.47 -13.88 1.33
CA LEU A 104 1.98 -14.28 2.64
C LEU A 104 1.67 -15.73 2.96
N VAL A 105 0.44 -16.19 2.73
CA VAL A 105 0.06 -17.60 2.91
C VAL A 105 0.99 -18.51 2.08
N ARG A 106 1.26 -18.15 0.83
CA ARG A 106 2.20 -18.89 -0.03
C ARG A 106 3.63 -18.81 0.48
N HIS A 107 4.06 -17.65 0.99
CA HIS A 107 5.42 -17.46 1.53
C HIS A 107 5.70 -18.38 2.72
N ILE A 108 4.73 -18.55 3.62
CA ILE A 108 4.89 -19.35 4.84
C ILE A 108 4.56 -20.83 4.68
N TYR A 109 4.02 -21.23 3.53
CA TYR A 109 3.48 -22.58 3.29
C TYR A 109 4.45 -23.72 3.65
N ASP A 110 5.72 -23.59 3.24
CA ASP A 110 6.75 -24.62 3.47
C ASP A 110 7.68 -24.30 4.65
N LYS A 111 7.31 -23.36 5.52
CA LYS A 111 8.17 -22.93 6.65
C LYS A 111 7.86 -23.70 7.93
N PRO A 112 8.82 -23.80 8.88
CA PRO A 112 8.59 -24.46 10.17
C PRO A 112 7.43 -23.84 10.95
N VAL A 113 6.43 -24.64 11.31
CA VAL A 113 5.19 -24.17 11.97
C VAL A 113 5.40 -23.54 13.35
N THR A 114 6.54 -23.80 13.99
CA THR A 114 6.91 -23.23 15.30
C THR A 114 7.71 -21.93 15.21
N SER A 115 7.99 -21.44 14.00
CA SER A 115 8.78 -20.22 13.77
C SER A 115 7.99 -18.95 14.16
N ASN A 116 8.66 -18.01 14.82
CA ASN A 116 8.12 -16.68 15.06
C ASN A 116 7.88 -15.93 13.74
N HIS A 117 8.68 -16.19 12.70
CA HIS A 117 8.45 -15.65 11.36
C HIS A 117 7.11 -16.09 10.77
N VAL A 118 6.73 -17.36 10.94
CA VAL A 118 5.42 -17.88 10.50
C VAL A 118 4.31 -17.28 11.34
N ARG A 119 4.48 -17.22 12.67
CA ARG A 119 3.51 -16.60 13.57
C ARG A 119 3.25 -15.14 13.22
N TYR A 120 4.30 -14.36 12.95
CA TYR A 120 4.15 -12.96 12.59
C TYR A 120 3.43 -12.78 11.25
N ALA A 121 3.74 -13.58 10.23
CA ALA A 121 3.02 -13.51 8.96
C ALA A 121 1.52 -13.81 9.12
N LEU A 122 1.15 -14.74 10.02
CA LEU A 122 -0.24 -15.02 10.36
C LEU A 122 -0.89 -13.87 11.12
N THR A 123 -0.14 -13.17 11.97
CA THR A 123 -0.60 -11.92 12.62
C THR A 123 -0.88 -10.85 11.57
N GLU A 124 0.03 -10.61 10.63
CA GLU A 124 -0.17 -9.66 9.52
C GLU A 124 -1.41 -10.03 8.68
N ILE A 125 -1.59 -11.31 8.32
CA ILE A 125 -2.82 -11.78 7.64
C ILE A 125 -4.09 -11.46 8.44
N ALA A 126 -4.05 -11.60 9.77
CA ALA A 126 -5.20 -11.30 10.62
C ALA A 126 -5.49 -9.79 10.68
N ASP A 127 -4.45 -8.96 10.74
CA ASP A 127 -4.56 -7.49 10.68
C ASP A 127 -5.16 -7.07 9.32
N GLU A 128 -4.70 -7.64 8.20
CA GLU A 128 -5.28 -7.34 6.87
C GLU A 128 -6.75 -7.76 6.72
N CYS A 129 -7.19 -8.84 7.37
CA CYS A 129 -8.61 -9.16 7.41
C CYS A 129 -9.42 -8.05 8.09
N ARG A 130 -8.90 -7.48 9.20
CA ARG A 130 -9.56 -6.39 9.93
C ARG A 130 -9.53 -5.09 9.13
N HIS A 131 -8.41 -4.76 8.50
CA HIS A 131 -8.28 -3.60 7.62
C HIS A 131 -9.29 -3.65 6.47
N SER A 132 -9.38 -4.79 5.77
CA SER A 132 -10.32 -4.98 4.66
C SER A 132 -11.78 -4.81 5.10
N MET A 133 -12.16 -5.36 6.25
CA MET A 133 -13.51 -5.17 6.81
C MET A 133 -13.76 -3.70 7.20
N MET A 134 -12.78 -3.06 7.83
CA MET A 134 -12.83 -1.65 8.21
C MET A 134 -13.02 -0.73 6.99
N PHE A 135 -12.28 -0.95 5.91
CA PHE A 135 -12.44 -0.20 4.66
C PHE A 135 -13.80 -0.44 4.01
N GLY A 136 -14.32 -1.66 4.05
CA GLY A 136 -15.68 -1.97 3.58
C GLY A 136 -16.74 -1.16 4.33
N LYS A 137 -16.67 -1.13 5.67
CA LYS A 137 -17.58 -0.33 6.51
C LYS A 137 -17.42 1.16 6.28
N MET A 138 -16.20 1.65 6.04
CA MET A 138 -15.95 3.07 5.72
C MET A 138 -16.62 3.49 4.40
N ILE A 139 -16.59 2.63 3.37
CA ILE A 139 -17.28 2.90 2.10
C ILE A 139 -18.80 2.96 2.30
N GLU A 140 -19.36 2.00 3.05
CA GLU A 140 -20.80 1.95 3.36
C GLU A 140 -21.23 3.18 4.17
N TRP A 141 -20.51 3.50 5.24
CA TRP A 141 -20.74 4.68 6.07
C TRP A 141 -20.66 5.98 5.26
N GLY A 142 -19.69 6.09 4.36
CA GLY A 142 -19.52 7.23 3.47
C GLY A 142 -20.54 7.34 2.34
N GLN A 143 -21.48 6.39 2.25
CA GLN A 143 -22.56 6.36 1.26
C GLN A 143 -22.07 6.47 -0.20
N ALA A 144 -20.85 6.00 -0.46
CA ALA A 144 -20.23 6.03 -1.78
C ALA A 144 -20.36 4.65 -2.45
N PRO A 145 -20.45 4.58 -3.78
CA PRO A 145 -20.38 3.32 -4.48
C PRO A 145 -18.98 2.69 -4.32
N THR A 146 -18.91 1.37 -4.50
CA THR A 146 -17.62 0.67 -4.58
C THR A 146 -16.99 0.86 -5.96
N TYR A 147 -15.66 0.88 -6.01
CA TYR A 147 -14.91 1.12 -7.23
C TYR A 147 -13.98 -0.05 -7.55
N PRO A 148 -14.41 -1.01 -8.39
CA PRO A 148 -13.59 -2.17 -8.70
C PRO A 148 -12.40 -1.78 -9.57
N VAL A 149 -11.28 -2.49 -9.39
CA VAL A 149 -10.12 -2.40 -10.27
C VAL A 149 -10.51 -2.87 -11.69
N PRO A 150 -10.03 -2.23 -12.77
CA PRO A 150 -10.36 -2.63 -14.13
C PRO A 150 -10.09 -4.12 -14.41
N ARG A 151 -11.00 -4.79 -15.14
CA ARG A 151 -11.00 -6.26 -15.33
C ARG A 151 -9.66 -6.82 -15.82
N GLY A 152 -8.97 -6.09 -16.69
CA GLY A 152 -7.65 -6.49 -17.19
C GLY A 152 -6.61 -6.62 -16.06
N TYR A 153 -6.50 -5.62 -15.19
CA TYR A 153 -5.58 -5.64 -14.05
C TYR A 153 -6.04 -6.62 -12.96
N HIS A 154 -7.35 -6.75 -12.75
CA HIS A 154 -7.90 -7.76 -11.85
C HIS A 154 -7.51 -9.19 -12.30
N ASN A 155 -7.54 -9.47 -13.61
CA ASN A 155 -7.08 -10.75 -14.15
C ASN A 155 -5.56 -10.90 -14.08
N ALA A 156 -4.80 -9.85 -14.34
CA ALA A 156 -3.34 -9.86 -14.19
C ALA A 156 -2.93 -10.18 -12.75
N ALA A 157 -3.63 -9.65 -11.76
CA ALA A 157 -3.40 -9.97 -10.35
C ALA A 157 -3.67 -11.43 -9.99
N ARG A 158 -4.61 -12.11 -10.68
CA ARG A 158 -4.81 -13.57 -10.52
C ARG A 158 -3.58 -14.36 -10.94
N ILE A 159 -2.94 -13.96 -12.02
CA ILE A 159 -1.69 -14.56 -12.48
C ILE A 159 -0.59 -14.22 -11.49
N LEU A 160 -0.41 -12.93 -11.17
CA LEU A 160 0.62 -12.44 -10.24
C LEU A 160 0.63 -13.23 -8.93
N LYS A 161 -0.49 -13.33 -8.23
CA LYS A 161 -0.54 -14.00 -6.93
C LYS A 161 -0.25 -15.51 -7.00
N THR A 162 -0.40 -16.11 -8.18
CA THR A 162 -0.08 -17.52 -8.43
C THR A 162 1.40 -17.73 -8.74
N VAL A 163 2.00 -16.85 -9.53
CA VAL A 163 3.37 -17.06 -10.10
C VAL A 163 4.43 -16.08 -9.57
N SER A 164 4.07 -15.19 -8.64
CA SER A 164 5.01 -14.19 -8.10
C SER A 164 6.24 -14.85 -7.49
N THR A 165 7.42 -14.29 -7.75
CA THR A 165 8.66 -14.70 -7.09
C THR A 165 8.62 -14.37 -5.61
N THR A 166 9.50 -14.98 -4.81
CA THR A 166 9.58 -14.64 -3.38
C THR A 166 9.90 -13.14 -3.20
N PRO A 167 11.00 -12.59 -3.78
CA PRO A 167 11.29 -11.15 -3.68
C PRO A 167 10.25 -10.27 -4.40
N GLY A 168 9.65 -10.74 -5.50
CA GLY A 168 8.62 -10.00 -6.22
C GLY A 168 7.35 -9.77 -5.39
N SER A 169 7.06 -10.69 -4.46
CA SER A 169 5.90 -10.58 -3.57
C SER A 169 6.08 -9.40 -2.62
N PHE A 170 7.19 -9.35 -1.89
CA PHE A 170 7.45 -8.25 -0.95
C PHE A 170 7.73 -6.91 -1.64
N ALA A 171 8.31 -6.92 -2.85
CA ALA A 171 8.42 -5.70 -3.64
C ALA A 171 7.05 -5.16 -4.07
N GLY A 172 6.09 -6.04 -4.40
CA GLY A 172 4.71 -5.67 -4.68
C GLY A 172 3.95 -5.16 -3.45
N THR A 173 4.14 -5.84 -2.31
CA THR A 173 3.61 -5.45 -0.99
C THR A 173 4.01 -4.01 -0.62
N LEU A 174 5.32 -3.71 -0.62
CA LEU A 174 5.81 -2.37 -0.29
C LEU A 174 5.33 -1.26 -1.24
N LEU A 175 5.03 -1.60 -2.49
CA LEU A 175 4.50 -0.64 -3.47
C LEU A 175 3.13 -0.09 -3.08
N GLY A 176 2.22 -0.96 -2.61
CA GLY A 176 0.90 -0.53 -2.19
C GLY A 176 0.93 0.19 -0.86
N GLU A 177 1.65 -0.37 0.10
CA GLU A 177 1.64 0.07 1.50
C GLU A 177 2.28 1.44 1.67
N GLU A 178 3.49 1.68 1.17
CA GLU A 178 4.21 2.91 1.51
C GLU A 178 3.60 4.19 0.90
N ILE A 179 3.01 4.09 -0.30
CA ILE A 179 2.37 5.22 -0.95
C ILE A 179 1.07 5.59 -0.21
N LEU A 180 0.27 4.58 0.16
CA LEU A 180 -0.98 4.78 0.91
C LEU A 180 -0.69 5.23 2.35
N ASP A 181 0.29 4.62 3.02
CA ASP A 181 0.75 5.02 4.35
C ASP A 181 1.15 6.50 4.39
N TRP A 182 1.91 6.97 3.39
CA TRP A 182 2.26 8.40 3.30
C TRP A 182 1.02 9.30 3.23
N MET A 183 0.02 8.95 2.41
CA MET A 183 -1.22 9.73 2.32
C MET A 183 -2.02 9.68 3.62
N GLN A 184 -2.16 8.51 4.22
CA GLN A 184 -2.91 8.33 5.46
C GLN A 184 -2.27 9.07 6.64
N ARG A 185 -0.94 9.20 6.66
CA ARG A 185 -0.19 10.03 7.63
C ARG A 185 -0.48 11.52 7.50
N LEU A 186 -0.93 11.98 6.33
CA LEU A 186 -1.43 13.35 6.14
C LEU A 186 -2.91 13.45 6.54
N THR A 187 -3.69 12.39 6.34
CA THR A 187 -5.13 12.35 6.60
C THR A 187 -5.49 12.32 8.08
N PHE A 188 -4.93 11.40 8.88
CA PHE A 188 -5.38 11.24 10.27
C PHE A 188 -5.17 12.47 11.17
N PRO A 189 -4.11 13.30 11.04
CA PRO A 189 -3.97 14.50 11.86
C PRO A 189 -4.83 15.68 11.38
N ASP A 190 -5.37 15.65 10.15
CA ASP A 190 -6.09 16.76 9.54
C ASP A 190 -7.52 16.90 10.08
N GLU A 191 -7.78 17.92 10.88
CA GLU A 191 -9.10 18.18 11.51
C GLU A 191 -10.18 18.60 10.51
N ARG A 192 -9.82 18.96 9.27
CA ARG A 192 -10.77 19.21 8.17
C ARG A 192 -11.43 17.92 7.68
N VAL A 193 -10.84 16.76 7.99
CA VAL A 193 -11.32 15.44 7.56
C VAL A 193 -12.30 14.85 8.58
N GLN A 194 -13.29 14.10 8.10
CA GLN A 194 -14.25 13.33 8.89
C GLN A 194 -13.55 12.56 10.02
N THR A 195 -14.06 12.68 11.25
CA THR A 195 -13.45 12.06 12.44
C THR A 195 -13.35 10.54 12.30
N LEU A 196 -14.36 9.91 11.69
CA LEU A 196 -14.34 8.48 11.41
C LEU A 196 -13.21 8.10 10.44
N VAL A 197 -13.03 8.85 9.35
CA VAL A 197 -11.94 8.59 8.37
C VAL A 197 -10.57 8.77 9.01
N ARG A 198 -10.42 9.76 9.88
CA ARG A 198 -9.19 9.94 10.67
C ARG A 198 -8.94 8.75 11.60
N GLY A 199 -9.99 8.20 12.22
CA GLY A 199 -9.92 6.99 13.03
C GLY A 199 -9.43 5.77 12.23
N VAL A 200 -10.07 5.51 11.08
CA VAL A 200 -9.70 4.43 10.14
C VAL A 200 -8.24 4.55 9.72
N THR A 201 -7.83 5.73 9.26
CA THR A 201 -6.46 5.96 8.78
C THR A 201 -5.42 5.89 9.90
N ARG A 202 -5.76 6.32 11.12
CA ARG A 202 -4.89 6.19 12.30
C ARG A 202 -4.63 4.72 12.64
N ILE A 203 -5.67 3.91 12.72
CA ILE A 203 -5.55 2.47 13.03
C ILE A 203 -4.64 1.81 11.99
N HIS A 204 -4.98 1.97 10.71
CA HIS A 204 -4.21 1.37 9.61
C HIS A 204 -2.72 1.77 9.66
N VAL A 205 -2.40 3.06 9.78
CA VAL A 205 -1.01 3.56 9.82
C VAL A 205 -0.19 3.00 10.99
N VAL A 206 -0.82 2.80 12.15
CA VAL A 206 -0.13 2.26 13.34
C VAL A 206 0.19 0.77 13.16
N GLU A 207 -0.69 0.04 12.49
CA GLU A 207 -0.52 -1.39 12.21
C GLU A 207 0.49 -1.62 11.08
N GLU A 208 0.32 -0.88 9.99
CA GLU A 208 1.06 -1.00 8.74
C GLU A 208 2.56 -0.67 8.87
N ALA A 209 2.93 0.19 9.83
CA ALA A 209 4.34 0.47 10.11
C ALA A 209 5.16 -0.80 10.44
N ARG A 210 4.51 -1.84 10.97
CA ARG A 210 5.14 -3.13 11.29
C ARG A 210 5.25 -4.01 10.05
N HIS A 211 4.21 -4.06 9.22
CA HIS A 211 4.17 -4.83 7.97
C HIS A 211 5.22 -4.32 6.99
N VAL A 212 5.30 -3.00 6.78
CA VAL A 212 6.36 -2.37 5.99
C VAL A 212 7.76 -2.75 6.51
N ARG A 213 7.96 -2.75 7.83
CA ARG A 213 9.26 -3.13 8.42
C ARG A 213 9.59 -4.60 8.15
N TYR A 214 8.63 -5.50 8.31
CA TYR A 214 8.78 -6.91 8.00
C TYR A 214 9.10 -7.15 6.53
N ALA A 215 8.32 -6.54 5.64
CA ALA A 215 8.46 -6.64 4.20
C ALA A 215 9.82 -6.11 3.71
N ARG A 216 10.31 -5.00 4.27
CA ARG A 216 11.66 -4.48 3.97
C ARG A 216 12.76 -5.47 4.36
N GLU A 217 12.72 -6.04 5.56
CA GLU A 217 13.75 -7.00 6.01
C GLU A 217 13.72 -8.31 5.19
N GLU A 218 12.52 -8.79 4.84
CA GLU A 218 12.37 -9.97 3.98
C GLU A 218 12.83 -9.70 2.55
N LEU A 219 12.49 -8.54 1.97
CA LEU A 219 12.93 -8.19 0.63
C LEU A 219 14.45 -8.05 0.56
N ARG A 220 15.08 -7.40 1.55
CA ARG A 220 16.55 -7.32 1.66
C ARG A 220 17.18 -8.71 1.65
N ARG A 221 16.68 -9.62 2.50
CA ARG A 221 17.15 -11.01 2.55
C ARG A 221 17.02 -11.71 1.21
N GLN A 222 15.85 -11.61 0.59
CA GLN A 222 15.55 -12.31 -0.64
C GLN A 222 16.31 -11.74 -1.85
N MET A 223 16.58 -10.44 -1.89
CA MET A 223 17.45 -9.85 -2.93
C MET A 223 18.91 -10.30 -2.82
N VAL A 224 19.35 -10.75 -1.65
CA VAL A 224 20.68 -11.36 -1.48
C VAL A 224 20.65 -12.86 -1.81
N THR A 225 19.63 -13.59 -1.35
CA THR A 225 19.62 -15.07 -1.41
C THR A 225 18.97 -15.67 -2.66
N ALA A 226 18.08 -14.94 -3.34
CA ALA A 226 17.37 -15.46 -4.51
C ALA A 226 18.29 -15.65 -5.72
N PRO A 227 17.99 -16.66 -6.58
CA PRO A 227 18.74 -16.85 -7.82
C PRO A 227 18.66 -15.61 -8.72
N ARG A 228 19.66 -15.42 -9.58
CA ARG A 228 19.76 -14.23 -10.45
C ARG A 228 18.49 -13.99 -11.26
N TRP A 229 17.89 -15.04 -11.82
CA TRP A 229 16.70 -14.92 -12.66
C TRP A 229 15.48 -14.39 -11.89
N GLU A 230 15.29 -14.79 -10.62
CA GLU A 230 14.20 -14.26 -9.79
C GLU A 230 14.40 -12.80 -9.47
N ARG A 231 15.64 -12.39 -9.19
CA ARG A 231 15.97 -11.00 -8.91
C ARG A 231 15.73 -10.13 -10.15
N GLU A 232 16.20 -10.54 -11.33
CA GLU A 232 15.91 -9.80 -12.57
C GLU A 232 14.41 -9.73 -12.85
N LEU A 233 13.68 -10.84 -12.63
CA LEU A 233 12.23 -10.86 -12.80
C LEU A 233 11.55 -9.89 -11.83
N THR A 234 11.91 -9.88 -10.55
CA THR A 234 11.41 -8.91 -9.55
C THR A 234 11.66 -7.47 -9.98
N ARG A 235 12.84 -7.16 -10.53
CA ARG A 235 13.12 -5.81 -11.01
C ARG A 235 12.18 -5.42 -12.14
N LEU A 236 11.98 -6.29 -13.12
CA LEU A 236 11.06 -6.04 -14.23
C LEU A 236 9.60 -5.92 -13.76
N THR A 237 9.14 -6.87 -12.94
CA THR A 237 7.75 -6.91 -12.47
C THR A 237 7.44 -5.78 -11.50
N SER A 238 8.39 -5.31 -10.68
CA SER A 238 8.20 -4.14 -9.81
C SER A 238 7.91 -2.86 -10.61
N GLY A 239 8.60 -2.66 -11.73
CA GLY A 239 8.37 -1.50 -12.60
C GLY A 239 7.01 -1.56 -13.30
N GLU A 240 6.58 -2.75 -13.71
CA GLU A 240 5.23 -2.94 -14.27
C GLU A 240 4.15 -2.79 -13.20
N ALA A 241 4.37 -3.32 -11.99
CA ALA A 241 3.47 -3.14 -10.86
C ALA A 241 3.31 -1.64 -10.52
N ALA A 242 4.40 -0.88 -10.52
CA ALA A 242 4.37 0.58 -10.33
C ALA A 242 3.49 1.29 -11.37
N ARG A 243 3.56 0.85 -12.63
CA ARG A 243 2.69 1.37 -13.71
C ARG A 243 1.22 1.01 -13.47
N VAL A 244 0.92 -0.24 -13.12
CA VAL A 244 -0.44 -0.70 -12.82
C VAL A 244 -1.02 0.07 -11.65
N PHE A 245 -0.25 0.21 -10.57
CA PHE A 245 -0.67 0.92 -9.36
C PHE A 245 -0.99 2.39 -9.65
N SER A 246 -0.13 3.06 -10.43
CA SER A 246 -0.37 4.45 -10.86
C SER A 246 -1.66 4.62 -11.66
N VAL A 247 -2.03 3.63 -12.47
CA VAL A 247 -3.27 3.65 -13.27
C VAL A 247 -4.49 3.29 -12.43
N CYS A 248 -4.37 2.36 -11.49
CA CYS A 248 -5.49 1.86 -10.68
C CYS A 248 -5.76 2.71 -9.45
N PHE A 249 -4.89 3.68 -9.13
CA PHE A 249 -4.96 4.48 -7.91
C PHE A 249 -6.33 5.14 -7.69
N ILE A 250 -6.91 5.69 -8.76
CA ILE A 250 -8.25 6.30 -8.73
C ILE A 250 -9.05 5.75 -9.91
N ASN A 251 -10.22 5.20 -9.61
CA ASN A 251 -11.13 4.70 -10.63
C ASN A 251 -11.76 5.89 -11.38
N PRO A 252 -11.65 5.97 -12.73
CA PRO A 252 -12.20 7.09 -13.50
C PRO A 252 -13.73 7.28 -13.42
N GLN A 253 -14.46 6.33 -12.84
CA GLN A 253 -15.89 6.46 -12.59
C GLN A 253 -16.20 7.46 -11.46
N VAL A 254 -15.23 7.81 -10.60
CA VAL A 254 -15.42 8.86 -9.58
C VAL A 254 -15.86 10.18 -10.21
N TYR A 255 -15.28 10.56 -11.36
CA TYR A 255 -15.57 11.83 -12.02
C TYR A 255 -17.00 11.88 -12.57
N GLU A 256 -17.47 10.79 -13.19
CA GLU A 256 -18.85 10.73 -13.72
C GLU A 256 -19.88 10.77 -12.60
N ASN A 257 -19.59 10.12 -11.47
CA ASN A 257 -20.50 10.07 -10.32
C ASN A 257 -20.70 11.44 -9.67
N VAL A 258 -19.73 12.35 -9.80
CA VAL A 258 -19.86 13.74 -9.35
C VAL A 258 -20.23 14.72 -10.47
N GLY A 259 -20.67 14.20 -11.63
CA GLY A 259 -21.15 15.02 -12.75
C GLY A 259 -20.07 15.69 -13.61
N LEU A 260 -18.82 15.21 -13.56
CA LEU A 260 -17.73 15.71 -14.41
C LEU A 260 -17.57 14.87 -15.68
N ASP A 261 -17.09 15.49 -16.76
CA ASP A 261 -16.67 14.76 -17.96
C ASP A 261 -15.40 13.94 -17.65
N ARG A 262 -15.53 12.61 -17.77
CA ARG A 262 -14.43 11.68 -17.47
C ARG A 262 -13.18 11.98 -18.28
N ARG A 263 -13.31 12.33 -19.56
CA ARG A 263 -12.16 12.50 -20.45
C ARG A 263 -11.42 13.78 -20.09
N GLU A 264 -12.13 14.89 -19.93
CA GLU A 264 -11.57 16.16 -19.48
C GLU A 264 -10.88 16.02 -18.12
N ALA A 265 -11.54 15.38 -17.14
CA ALA A 265 -10.96 15.16 -15.82
C ALA A 265 -9.65 14.37 -15.90
N LEU A 266 -9.64 13.25 -16.63
CA LEU A 266 -8.42 12.44 -16.81
C LEU A 266 -7.29 13.18 -17.54
N GLU A 267 -7.62 14.01 -18.52
CA GLU A 267 -6.63 14.85 -19.21
C GLU A 267 -5.98 15.86 -18.24
N GLN A 268 -6.78 16.50 -17.40
CA GLN A 268 -6.28 17.45 -16.40
C GLN A 268 -5.50 16.77 -15.28
N VAL A 269 -5.93 15.60 -14.80
CA VAL A 269 -5.18 14.80 -13.81
C VAL A 269 -3.80 14.41 -14.36
N LYS A 270 -3.71 14.00 -15.63
CA LYS A 270 -2.43 13.66 -16.28
C LYS A 270 -1.52 14.88 -16.46
N ALA A 271 -2.11 16.04 -16.75
CA ALA A 271 -1.38 17.29 -16.92
C ALA A 271 -0.99 17.96 -15.60
N SER A 272 -1.63 17.60 -14.48
CA SER A 272 -1.43 18.20 -13.17
C SER A 272 -0.01 17.96 -12.65
N GLY A 273 0.75 19.05 -12.48
CA GLY A 273 2.06 19.04 -11.82
C GLY A 273 1.93 18.64 -10.34
N HIS A 274 0.95 19.25 -9.64
CA HIS A 274 0.64 18.93 -8.25
C HIS A 274 0.36 17.44 -8.04
N ARG A 275 -0.47 16.83 -8.89
CA ARG A 275 -0.77 15.39 -8.79
C ARG A 275 0.47 14.53 -8.96
N ARG A 276 1.36 14.91 -9.88
CA ARG A 276 2.63 14.22 -10.10
C ARG A 276 3.54 14.34 -8.87
N GLU A 277 3.65 15.52 -8.29
CA GLU A 277 4.43 15.78 -7.08
C GLU A 277 3.90 14.97 -5.88
N VAL A 278 2.58 14.91 -5.69
CA VAL A 278 1.93 14.09 -4.65
C VAL A 278 2.31 12.61 -4.81
N MET A 279 2.20 12.07 -6.02
CA MET A 279 2.54 10.65 -6.28
C MET A 279 4.03 10.35 -6.11
N GLN A 280 4.91 11.25 -6.56
CA GLN A 280 6.36 11.10 -6.39
C GLN A 280 6.78 11.25 -4.92
N SER A 281 6.14 12.15 -4.17
CA SER A 281 6.39 12.35 -2.75
C SER A 281 5.98 11.11 -1.94
N GLY A 282 4.80 10.56 -2.21
CA GLY A 282 4.35 9.31 -1.59
C GLY A 282 5.25 8.12 -1.92
N ALA A 283 5.74 8.02 -3.15
CA ALA A 283 6.65 6.94 -3.57
C ALA A 283 8.12 7.15 -3.19
N LYS A 284 8.51 8.30 -2.63
CA LYS A 284 9.92 8.64 -2.40
C LYS A 284 10.63 7.65 -1.48
N ARG A 285 10.06 7.35 -0.31
CA ARG A 285 10.68 6.44 0.68
C ARG A 285 10.88 5.03 0.12
N LEU A 286 9.93 4.57 -0.69
CA LEU A 286 9.96 3.29 -1.35
C LEU A 286 11.02 3.25 -2.44
N THR A 287 11.06 4.28 -3.30
CA THR A 287 12.01 4.34 -4.41
C THR A 287 13.45 4.50 -3.92
N ASP A 288 13.69 5.30 -2.87
CA ASP A 288 15.01 5.39 -2.21
C ASP A 288 15.44 4.00 -1.70
N PHE A 289 14.55 3.29 -0.99
CA PHE A 289 14.82 1.95 -0.49
C PHE A 289 15.09 0.94 -1.62
N PHE A 290 14.30 0.96 -2.70
CA PHE A 290 14.50 0.09 -3.86
C PHE A 290 15.79 0.41 -4.62
N ASP A 291 16.27 1.66 -4.58
CA ASP A 291 17.58 2.01 -5.09
C ASP A 291 18.69 1.35 -4.25
N ASP A 292 18.63 1.52 -2.92
CA ASP A 292 19.62 1.00 -1.98
C ASP A 292 19.80 -0.52 -2.09
N ILE A 293 18.71 -1.27 -2.22
CA ILE A 293 18.75 -2.74 -2.32
C ILE A 293 18.93 -3.25 -3.76
N GLY A 294 19.08 -2.34 -4.73
CA GLY A 294 19.35 -2.66 -6.13
C GLY A 294 18.16 -3.23 -6.91
N VAL A 295 16.93 -2.93 -6.49
CA VAL A 295 15.71 -3.21 -7.27
C VAL A 295 15.58 -2.24 -8.45
N LEU A 296 15.99 -0.98 -8.28
CA LEU A 296 16.00 0.04 -9.35
C LEU A 296 17.30 0.02 -10.18
N ASN A 297 17.38 -0.89 -11.15
CA ASN A 297 18.51 -0.97 -12.08
C ASN A 297 18.06 -0.83 -13.55
N GLY A 298 18.92 -0.26 -14.41
CA GLY A 298 18.75 -0.26 -15.88
C GLY A 298 17.30 -0.15 -16.41
N VAL A 299 16.71 -1.28 -16.79
CA VAL A 299 15.35 -1.37 -17.34
C VAL A 299 14.27 -1.06 -16.29
N SER A 300 14.36 -1.59 -15.07
CA SER A 300 13.34 -1.35 -14.03
C SER A 300 13.25 0.13 -13.69
N ARG A 301 14.38 0.83 -13.54
CA ARG A 301 14.38 2.28 -13.31
C ARG A 301 13.64 3.05 -14.41
N ARG A 302 13.79 2.65 -15.68
CA ARG A 302 13.06 3.26 -16.80
C ARG A 302 11.55 3.02 -16.70
N LEU A 303 11.12 1.83 -16.26
CA LEU A 303 9.70 1.53 -16.04
C LEU A 303 9.12 2.36 -14.90
N TRP A 304 9.84 2.49 -13.79
CA TRP A 304 9.47 3.34 -12.65
C TRP A 304 9.36 4.83 -13.02
N ARG A 305 10.25 5.36 -13.87
CA ARG A 305 10.09 6.72 -14.40
C ARG A 305 8.86 6.85 -15.29
N LYS A 306 8.60 5.84 -16.13
CA LYS A 306 7.41 5.81 -17.00
C LYS A 306 6.10 5.67 -16.24
N SER A 307 6.10 5.08 -15.03
CA SER A 307 4.91 5.03 -14.19
C SER A 307 4.54 6.39 -13.61
N GLY A 308 5.51 7.31 -13.53
CA GLY A 308 5.35 8.64 -12.92
C GLY A 308 5.59 8.67 -11.41
N LEU A 309 5.88 7.52 -10.78
CA LEU A 309 6.20 7.43 -9.35
C LEU A 309 7.66 7.76 -9.03
N LEU A 310 8.55 7.70 -10.02
CA LEU A 310 9.94 8.09 -9.92
C LEU A 310 10.21 9.30 -10.81
N ALA A 311 10.98 10.26 -10.29
CA ALA A 311 11.43 11.45 -11.02
C ALA A 311 12.46 11.14 -12.13
#